data_AF-A0A966PBC6-F1
#
_entry.id   AF-A0A966PBC6-F1
#
_cell.length_a   1.000
_cell.length_b   1.000
_cell.length_c   1.000
_cell.angle_alpha   90.00
_cell.angle_beta   90.00
_cell.angle_gamma   90.00
#
_symmetry.space_group_name_H-M   'P 1'
#
loop_
_entity.id
_entity.type
_entity.pdbx_description
1 polymer ?
#
loop_
_entity_poly.entity_id
_entity_poly.type
_entity_poly.pdbx_seq_one_letter_code
_entity_poly.pdbx_strand_id
1 'polypeptide(L)'
;LEQPFSGDLVETMCAALKECDSEAIPVPYVMSGGTDNKGLAKLGIAGYGFSPLKLPPDLDFMALFHGINERVPVSAIHFGVEALDRFLRKA
;
A
#
# COMPACT_ATOMS: atom_id res chain seq x y z
N LEU A 1 -14.93 -3.29 -6.00
CA LEU A 1 -14.78 -1.87 -5.60
C LEU A 1 -13.60 -1.37 -6.38
N GLU A 2 -13.82 -0.41 -7.25
CA GLU A 2 -12.80 0.18 -8.09
C GLU A 2 -12.81 1.67 -7.79
N GLN A 3 -11.64 2.23 -7.62
CA GLN A 3 -11.43 3.66 -7.42
C GLN A 3 -10.42 4.13 -8.46
N PRO A 4 -10.55 5.36 -8.98
CA PRO A 4 -9.64 5.87 -9.99
C PRO A 4 -8.22 6.01 -9.43
N PHE A 5 -7.22 5.74 -10.27
CA PHE A 5 -5.81 6.00 -9.95
C PHE A 5 -5.47 7.47 -10.23
N SER A 6 -6.10 8.38 -9.49
CA SER A 6 -5.93 9.82 -9.64
C SER A 6 -6.41 10.56 -8.39
N GLY A 7 -6.08 11.86 -8.32
CA GLY A 7 -6.48 12.77 -7.24
C GLY A 7 -5.43 12.90 -6.14
N ASP A 8 -5.57 13.96 -5.35
CA ASP A 8 -4.56 14.43 -4.39
C ASP A 8 -4.08 13.34 -3.43
N LEU A 9 -5.01 12.49 -2.96
CA LEU A 9 -4.68 11.37 -2.07
C LEU A 9 -3.72 10.37 -2.73
N VAL A 10 -4.03 9.95 -3.97
CA VAL A 10 -3.21 9.01 -4.74
C VAL A 10 -1.87 9.64 -5.12
N GLU A 11 -1.88 10.92 -5.50
CA GLU A 11 -0.66 11.66 -5.81
C GLU A 11 0.27 11.75 -4.60
N THR A 12 -0.28 11.97 -3.40
CA THR A 12 0.48 12.01 -2.15
C THR A 12 1.06 10.64 -1.79
N MET A 13 0.30 9.55 -2.00
CA MET A 13 0.82 8.18 -1.86
C MET A 13 2.00 7.92 -2.82
N CYS A 14 1.85 8.32 -4.08
CA CYS A 14 2.89 8.16 -5.11
C CYS A 14 4.16 8.97 -4.77
N ALA A 15 4.00 10.21 -4.29
CA ALA A 15 5.10 11.07 -3.89
C ALA A 15 5.86 10.49 -2.68
N ALA A 16 5.14 9.97 -1.68
CA ALA A 16 5.76 9.35 -0.51
C ALA A 16 6.61 8.14 -0.87
N LEU A 17 6.16 7.30 -1.81
CA LEU A 17 6.95 6.18 -2.34
C LEU A 17 8.23 6.66 -3.03
N LYS A 18 8.12 7.65 -3.92
CA LYS A 18 9.26 8.18 -4.68
C LYS A 18 10.32 8.88 -3.84
N GLU A 19 9.92 9.45 -2.70
CA GLU A 19 10.86 10.04 -1.75
C GLU A 19 11.63 9.00 -0.95
N CYS A 20 11.05 7.82 -0.71
CA CYS A 20 11.74 6.71 -0.06
C CYS A 20 12.58 5.89 -1.05
N ASP A 21 12.18 5.89 -2.33
CA ASP A 21 12.85 5.17 -3.41
C ASP A 21 12.66 5.93 -4.74
N SER A 22 13.72 6.59 -5.21
CA SER A 22 13.68 7.39 -6.45
C SER A 22 13.39 6.57 -7.71
N GLU A 23 13.59 5.25 -7.66
CA GLU A 23 13.31 4.33 -8.77
C GLU A 23 11.90 3.71 -8.68
N ALA A 24 11.12 4.03 -7.64
CA ALA A 24 9.78 3.49 -7.46
C ALA A 24 8.83 3.88 -8.60
N ILE A 25 8.10 2.89 -9.11
CA ILE A 25 7.05 3.04 -10.12
C ILE A 25 5.70 2.66 -9.48
N PRO A 26 4.89 3.65 -9.05
CA PRO A 26 3.55 3.39 -8.53
C PRO A 26 2.63 2.82 -9.63
N VAL A 27 1.91 1.75 -9.32
CA VAL A 27 0.95 1.11 -10.22
C VAL A 27 -0.38 0.86 -9.51
N PRO A 28 -1.53 0.97 -10.19
CA PRO A 28 -2.80 0.57 -9.61
C PRO A 28 -2.83 -0.95 -9.41
N TYR A 29 -3.30 -1.38 -8.23
CA TYR A 29 -3.44 -2.78 -7.88
C TYR A 29 -4.84 -3.07 -7.32
N VAL A 30 -5.49 -4.11 -7.86
CA VAL A 30 -6.78 -4.59 -7.37
C VAL A 30 -6.55 -5.89 -6.60
N MET A 31 -6.76 -5.84 -5.29
CA MET A 31 -6.69 -7.03 -4.43
C MET A 31 -7.99 -7.83 -4.50
N SER A 32 -7.90 -9.14 -4.72
CA SER A 32 -9.07 -10.04 -4.79
C SER A 32 -9.70 -10.37 -3.42
N GLY A 33 -8.96 -10.12 -2.33
CA GLY A 33 -9.42 -10.31 -0.96
C GLY A 33 -10.47 -9.28 -0.50
N GLY A 34 -11.22 -9.63 0.54
CA GLY A 34 -12.12 -8.69 1.21
C GLY A 34 -11.37 -7.79 2.19
N THR A 35 -11.65 -6.49 2.17
CA THR A 35 -11.11 -5.51 3.12
C THR A 35 -12.21 -4.72 3.80
N ASP A 36 -11.87 -4.00 4.87
CA ASP A 36 -12.79 -3.07 5.55
C ASP A 36 -13.35 -2.00 4.62
N ASN A 37 -12.64 -1.69 3.53
CA ASN A 37 -13.09 -0.77 2.50
C ASN A 37 -14.44 -1.19 1.89
N LYS A 38 -14.78 -2.48 1.92
CA LYS A 38 -16.10 -2.97 1.51
C LYS A 38 -17.23 -2.51 2.42
N GLY A 39 -16.95 -2.39 3.72
CA GLY A 39 -17.88 -1.80 4.68
C GLY A 39 -17.98 -0.29 4.49
N LEU A 40 -16.83 0.39 4.43
CA LEU A 40 -16.76 1.85 4.28
C LEU A 40 -17.42 2.36 3.00
N ALA A 41 -17.30 1.62 1.89
CA ALA A 41 -17.95 1.97 0.63
C ALA A 41 -19.49 2.06 0.75
N LYS A 42 -20.12 1.30 1.65
CA LYS A 42 -21.57 1.39 1.90
C LYS A 42 -21.97 2.73 2.54
N LEU A 43 -21.02 3.42 3.16
CA LEU A 43 -21.19 4.75 3.73
C LEU A 43 -20.82 5.87 2.74
N GLY A 44 -20.50 5.54 1.48
CA GLY A 44 -20.09 6.50 0.47
C GLY A 44 -18.62 6.95 0.56
N ILE A 45 -17.80 6.28 1.37
CA ILE A 45 -16.37 6.60 1.50
C ILE A 45 -15.59 5.91 0.38
N ALA A 46 -14.87 6.70 -0.43
CA ALA A 46 -13.93 6.21 -1.42
C ALA A 46 -12.56 5.91 -0.77
N GLY A 47 -12.36 4.67 -0.32
CA GLY A 47 -11.10 4.27 0.31
C GLY A 47 -10.11 3.63 -0.66
N TYR A 48 -8.83 3.75 -0.33
CA TYR A 48 -7.69 3.16 -1.04
C TYR A 48 -6.88 2.30 -0.08
N GLY A 49 -6.39 1.16 -0.56
CA GLY A 49 -5.44 0.33 0.20
C GLY A 49 -4.03 0.85 0.04
N PHE A 50 -3.31 1.08 1.14
CA PHE A 50 -1.93 1.54 1.13
C PHE A 50 -1.12 0.88 2.25
N SER A 51 -0.30 -0.10 1.88
CA SER A 51 0.58 -0.85 2.79
C SER A 51 1.98 -0.92 2.18
N PRO A 52 2.77 0.17 2.23
CA PRO A 52 4.05 0.25 1.54
C PRO A 52 5.07 -0.69 2.20
N LEU A 53 5.51 -1.72 1.48
CA LEU A 53 6.57 -2.62 1.91
C LEU A 53 7.57 -2.79 0.77
N LYS A 54 8.86 -2.59 1.04
CA LYS A 54 9.93 -2.92 0.10
C LYS A 54 10.37 -4.36 0.32
N LEU A 55 9.91 -5.26 -0.54
CA LEU A 55 10.10 -6.70 -0.40
C LEU A 55 11.21 -7.22 -1.34
N PRO A 56 11.94 -8.28 -0.94
CA PRO A 56 12.85 -9.00 -1.83
C PRO A 56 12.11 -9.58 -3.05
N PRO A 57 12.74 -9.61 -4.24
CA PRO A 57 12.08 -10.04 -5.47
C PRO A 57 11.71 -11.53 -5.50
N ASP A 58 12.34 -12.33 -4.65
CA ASP A 58 12.16 -13.78 -4.51
C ASP A 58 11.14 -14.16 -3.43
N LEU A 59 10.61 -13.21 -2.67
CA LEU A 59 9.60 -13.46 -1.66
C LEU A 59 8.22 -13.60 -2.32
N ASP A 60 7.63 -14.80 -2.27
CA ASP A 60 6.22 -15.02 -2.63
C ASP A 60 5.30 -14.41 -1.56
N PHE A 61 5.09 -13.10 -1.65
CA PHE A 61 4.32 -12.35 -0.66
C PHE A 61 2.85 -12.74 -0.65
N MET A 62 2.28 -13.06 -1.82
CA MET A 62 0.86 -13.41 -1.94
C MET A 62 0.55 -14.73 -1.23
N ALA A 63 1.47 -15.71 -1.27
CA ALA A 63 1.31 -16.97 -0.55
C ALA A 63 1.39 -16.83 0.99
N LEU A 64 1.89 -15.69 1.49
CA LEU A 64 2.03 -15.46 2.93
C LEU A 64 0.76 -14.92 3.57
N PHE A 65 -0.21 -14.39 2.81
CA PHE A 65 -1.47 -13.91 3.37
C PHE A 65 -2.22 -15.06 4.06
N HIS A 66 -2.25 -15.04 5.39
CA HIS A 66 -2.79 -16.12 6.24
C HIS A 66 -2.11 -17.48 6.01
N GLY A 67 -0.91 -17.49 5.43
CA GLY A 67 -0.13 -18.67 5.14
C GLY A 67 0.65 -19.18 6.35
N ILE A 68 1.27 -20.35 6.21
CA ILE A 68 2.20 -20.86 7.23
C ILE A 68 3.40 -19.93 7.32
N ASN A 69 3.71 -19.48 8.54
CA ASN A 69 4.86 -18.60 8.81
C ASN A 69 4.79 -17.27 8.03
N GLU A 70 3.60 -16.67 8.01
CA GLU A 70 3.39 -15.29 7.54
C GLU A 70 4.42 -14.35 8.16
N ARG A 71 5.15 -13.62 7.32
CA ARG A 71 6.27 -12.78 7.75
C ARG A 71 6.66 -11.78 6.67
N VAL A 72 7.41 -10.77 7.09
CA VAL A 72 8.11 -9.83 6.20
C VAL A 72 9.49 -9.52 6.76
N PRO A 73 10.45 -9.06 5.94
CA PRO A 73 11.72 -8.56 6.44
C PRO A 73 11.53 -7.35 7.36
N VAL A 74 12.34 -7.23 8.41
CA VAL A 74 12.32 -6.06 9.32
C VAL A 74 12.61 -4.77 8.56
N SER A 75 13.49 -4.81 7.56
CA SER A 75 13.77 -3.68 6.67
C SER A 75 12.54 -3.19 5.90
N ALA A 76 11.61 -4.09 5.54
CA ALA A 76 10.36 -3.72 4.87
C ALA A 76 9.44 -2.93 5.80
N ILE A 77 9.41 -3.27 7.10
CA ILE A 77 8.68 -2.51 8.11
C ILE A 77 9.26 -1.10 8.28
N HIS A 78 10.59 -0.96 8.34
CA HIS A 78 11.24 0.34 8.42
C HIS A 78 10.91 1.23 7.21
N PHE A 79 11.00 0.66 6.00
CA PHE A 79 10.60 1.36 4.77
C PHE A 79 9.12 1.78 4.82
N GLY A 80 8.25 0.88 5.25
CA GLY A 80 6.81 1.14 5.32
C GLY A 80 6.44 2.25 6.30
N VAL A 81 7.11 2.29 7.46
CA VAL A 81 6.93 3.37 8.43
C VAL A 81 7.39 4.71 7.85
N GLU A 82 8.53 4.75 7.17
CA GLU A 82 9.02 6.00 6.55
C GLU A 82 8.06 6.49 5.46
N ALA A 83 7.62 5.61 4.56
CA ALA A 83 6.67 5.95 3.50
C ALA A 83 5.33 6.42 4.08
N LEU A 84 4.84 5.77 5.14
CA LEU A 84 3.59 6.15 5.80
C LEU A 84 3.72 7.50 6.54
N ASP A 85 4.83 7.75 7.24
CA ASP A 85 5.08 9.02 7.92
C ASP A 85 5.14 10.19 6.92
N ARG A 86 5.88 10.02 5.81
CA ARG A 86 5.94 11.02 4.74
C ARG A 86 4.59 11.29 4.10
N PHE A 87 3.78 10.25 3.90
CA PHE A 87 2.42 10.37 3.38
C PHE A 87 1.52 11.14 4.35
N LEU A 88 1.43 10.71 5.61
CA LEU A 88 0.52 11.28 6.61
C LEU A 88 0.85 12.74 6.97
N ARG A 89 2.11 13.17 6.84
CA ARG A 89 2.50 14.57 7.07
C ARG A 89 2.07 15.54 5.95
N LYS A 90 1.66 15.01 4.80
CA LYS A 90 1.26 15.78 3.61
C LYS A 90 -0.20 15.60 3.24
N ALA A 91 -0.85 14.60 3.82
CA ALA A 91 -2.27 14.28 3.63
C ALA A 91 -3.19 15.22 4.40
#